data_AF-A0A938UA04-F1
#
_entry.id   AF-A0A938UA04-F1
#
_cell.length_a   1.000
_cell.length_b   1.000
_cell.length_c   1.000
_cell.angle_alpha   90.00
_cell.angle_beta   90.00
_cell.angle_gamma   90.00
#
_symmetry.space_group_name_H-M   'P 1'
#
loop_
_entity.id
_entity.type
_entity.pdbx_description
1 polymer ?
#
loop_
_entity_poly.entity_id
_entity_poly.type
_entity_poly.pdbx_seq_one_letter_code
_entity_poly.pdbx_strand_id
1 'polypeptide(L)' 'MIEIKFRGRGGQGAVVASEILGRAFFLEGKYPQSFSLFGSERRGAPVFG' A
#
# COMPACT_ATOMS: atom_id res chain seq x y z
N MET A 1 -3.06 -8.31 15.55
CA MET A 1 -2.89 -7.96 14.13
C MET A 1 -2.66 -6.46 14.07
N ILE A 2 -1.62 -6.00 13.37
CA ILE A 2 -1.32 -4.56 13.21
C ILE A 2 -1.81 -4.17 11.82
N GLU A 3 -2.64 -3.13 11.74
CA GLU A 3 -3.12 -2.56 10.47
C GLU A 3 -2.40 -1.24 10.20
N ILE A 4 -1.89 -1.11 8.99
CA ILE A 4 -1.21 0.10 8.50
C ILE A 4 -1.94 0.53 7.24
N LYS A 5 -2.33 1.80 7.17
CA LYS A 5 -3.08 2.35 6.04
C LYS A 5 -2.32 3.48 5.38
N PHE A 6 -1.95 3.27 4.13
CA PHE A 6 -1.36 4.29 3.27
C PHE A 6 -2.48 5.06 2.58
N ARG A 7 -2.41 6.39 2.64
CA ARG A 7 -3.30 7.28 1.90
C ARG A 7 -2.46 8.09 0.93
N GLY A 8 -2.90 8.16 -0.32
CA GLY A 8 -2.27 9.01 -1.31
C GLY A 8 -3.14 9.16 -2.55
N ARG A 9 -2.59 9.80 -3.58
CA ARG A 9 -3.21 9.86 -4.90
C ARG A 9 -2.48 8.96 -5.88
N GLY A 10 -3.17 8.54 -6.94
CA GLY A 10 -2.57 7.79 -8.04
C GLY A 10 -1.33 8.51 -8.58
N GLY A 11 -0.19 7.82 -8.59
CA GLY A 11 1.11 8.36 -8.98
C GLY A 11 1.99 8.87 -7.83
N GLN A 12 1.50 8.94 -6.59
CA GLN A 12 2.28 9.41 -5.42
C GLN A 12 3.00 8.30 -4.64
N GLY A 13 2.95 7.06 -5.12
CA GLY A 13 3.72 5.96 -4.53
C GLY A 13 3.11 5.30 -3.29
N ALA A 14 1.85 5.58 -2.93
CA ALA A 14 1.20 4.95 -1.76
C ALA A 14 1.18 3.40 -1.82
N VAL A 15 0.90 2.83 -3.00
CA VAL A 15 0.94 1.36 -3.22
C VAL A 15 2.36 0.82 -3.13
N VAL A 16 3.32 1.54 -3.73
CA VAL A 16 4.72 1.12 -3.72
C VAL A 16 5.26 1.13 -2.28
N ALA A 17 4.89 2.13 -1.49
CA ALA A 17 5.26 2.21 -0.08
C ALA A 17 4.70 1.04 0.73
N SER A 18 3.44 0.64 0.50
CA SER A 18 2.84 -0.50 1.20
C SER A 18 3.48 -1.83 0.80
N GLU A 19 3.84 -2.01 -0.48
CA GLU A 19 4.56 -3.19 -0.97
C GLU A 19 5.99 -3.28 -0.38
N ILE A 20 6.71 -2.16 -0.33
CA ILE A 20 8.06 -2.09 0.28
C ILE A 20 7.99 -2.47 1.76
N LEU A 21 7.03 -1.90 2.50
CA LEU A 21 6.87 -2.21 3.92
C LEU A 21 6.48 -3.69 4.14
N GLY A 22 5.61 -4.23 3.30
CA GLY A 22 5.27 -5.66 3.29
C GLY A 22 6.51 -6.53 3.07
N ARG A 23 7.34 -6.24 2.07
CA ARG A 23 8.60 -6.98 1.85
C ARG A 23 9.55 -6.88 3.04
N ALA A 24 9.69 -5.71 3.65
CA ALA A 24 10.54 -5.54 4.83
C ALA A 24 10.08 -6.45 5.99
N PHE A 25 8.79 -6.48 6.29
CA PHE A 25 8.26 -7.39 7.31
C PHE A 25 8.40 -8.86 6.96
N PHE A 26 8.24 -9.21 5.68
CA PHE A 26 8.47 -10.58 5.24
C PHE A 26 9.93 -11.01 5.44
N LEU A 27 10.90 -10.13 5.14
CA LEU A 27 12.33 -10.38 5.37
C LEU A 27 12.67 -10.50 6.86
N GLU A 28 11.90 -9.86 7.74
CA GLU A 28 11.99 -10.04 9.20
C GLU A 28 11.31 -11.32 9.71
N GLY A 29 10.82 -12.21 8.83
CA GLY A 29 10.16 -13.45 9.20
C GLY A 29 8.71 -13.29 9.67
N LYS A 30 8.08 -12.15 9.37
CA LYS A 30 6.65 -11.90 9.66
C LYS A 30 5.79 -12.28 8.45
N TYR A 31 4.48 -12.28 8.66
CA TYR A 31 3.47 -12.67 7.66
C TYR A 31 2.59 -11.47 7.28
N PRO A 32 3.11 -10.51 6.49
CA PRO A 32 2.35 -9.33 6.07
C PRO A 32 1.32 -9.68 5.01
N GLN A 33 0.20 -8.96 5.01
CA GLN A 33 -0.80 -8.95 3.95
C GLN A 33 -0.99 -7.50 3.51
N SER A 34 -0.90 -7.24 2.20
CA SER A 34 -1.11 -5.92 1.61
C SER A 34 -2.19 -6.00 0.54
N PHE A 35 -3.09 -5.05 0.56
CA PHE A 35 -4.19 -4.90 -0.40
C PHE A 35 -4.29 -3.43 -0.78
N SER A 36 -4.51 -3.16 -2.06
CA SER A 36 -4.66 -1.80 -2.58
C SER A 36 -6.05 -1.60 -3.15
N LEU A 37 -6.64 -0.45 -2.84
CA LEU A 37 -7.93 -0.01 -3.35
C LEU A 37 -7.69 1.23 -4.22
N PHE A 38 -8.10 1.14 -5.48
CA PHE A 38 -7.97 2.21 -6.46
C PHE A 38 -9.35 2.81 -6.76
N GLY A 39 -9.44 4.14 -6.79
CA GLY A 39 -10.59 4.81 -7.39
C GLY A 39 -10.66 4.60 -8.91
N SER A 40 -11.82 4.89 -9.51
CA SER A 40 -12.10 4.68 -10.95
C SER A 40 -11.31 5.61 -11.89
N GLU A 41 -10.57 6.59 -11.37
CA GLU A 41 -9.93 7.63 -12.18
C GLU A 41 -8.53 7.23 -12.67
N ARG A 42 -8.23 7.55 -13.94
CA ARG A 42 -6.94 7.19 -14.58
C ARG A 42 -5.73 7.98 -14.06
N ARG A 43 -5.95 9.14 -13.42
CA ARG A 43 -4.91 9.96 -12.77
C ARG A 43 -5.48 10.65 -11.54
N GLY A 44 -4.66 10.73 -10.48
CA GLY A 44 -5.03 11.46 -9.27
C GLY A 44 -6.15 10.82 -8.44
N ALA A 45 -6.61 9.61 -8.79
CA ALA A 45 -7.59 8.88 -7.99
C ALA A 45 -7.11 8.73 -6.54
N PRO A 46 -8.00 8.78 -5.54
CA PRO A 46 -7.66 8.35 -4.19
C PRO A 46 -7.15 6.91 -4.21
N VAL A 47 -6.02 6.68 -3.54
CA VAL A 47 -5.40 5.38 -3.36
C VAL A 47 -5.32 5.08 -1.87
N PHE A 48 -5.76 3.87 -1.53
CA PHE A 48 -5.64 3.29 -0.19
C PHE A 48 -4.83 2.01 -0.31
N GLY A 49 -3.75 1.87 0.46
CA GLY A 49 -2.87 0.70 0.43
C GLY A 49 -2.39 0.29 1.82
#